data_AF-A0A6C0IMD1-F1
#
_entry.id   AF-A0A6C0IMD1-F1
#
_cell.length_a   1.000
_cell.length_b   1.000
_cell.length_c   1.000
_cell.angle_alpha   90.00
_cell.angle_beta   90.00
_cell.angle_gamma   90.00
#
_symmetry.space_group_name_H-M   'P 1'
#
loop_
_entity.id
_entity.type
_entity.pdbx_description
1 polymer ?
#
loop_
_entity_poly.entity_id
_entity_poly.type
_entity_poly.pdbx_seq_one_letter_code
_entity_poly.pdbx_strand_id
1 'polypeptide(L)'
;MATQLNTTNHDALNTEMSNLFKSGCCCGVKMSIFTDTEATVLATDSNGEIKDRKVAQILKTASYTNPANNQVTKANIKIKFSDGSMIVSTDDIDTYYYKLCDEEFTHRKF
;
A
#
# COMPACT_ATOMS: atom_id res chain seq x y z
N MET A 1 -15.88 2.67 -0.61
CA MET A 1 -14.90 3.67 -1.12
C MET A 1 -13.51 3.22 -0.72
N ALA A 2 -12.49 3.60 -1.49
CA ALA A 2 -11.10 3.32 -1.15
C ALA A 2 -10.47 4.46 -0.34
N THR A 3 -9.52 4.14 0.51
CA THR A 3 -8.82 5.13 1.35
C THR A 3 -7.64 5.69 0.57
N GLN A 4 -7.40 7.00 0.65
CA GLN A 4 -6.29 7.62 -0.07
C GLN A 4 -4.94 7.12 0.48
N LEU A 5 -4.03 6.76 -0.43
CA LEU A 5 -2.68 6.29 -0.12
C LEU A 5 -1.70 7.46 -0.06
N ASN A 6 -1.59 8.10 1.10
CA ASN A 6 -0.71 9.24 1.36
C ASN A 6 -0.13 9.19 2.78
N THR A 7 0.90 9.98 3.07
CA THR A 7 1.58 9.88 4.38
C THR A 7 0.71 10.27 5.59
N THR A 8 -0.36 11.04 5.38
CA THR A 8 -1.37 11.37 6.40
C THR A 8 -2.16 10.15 6.84
N ASN A 9 -2.54 9.28 5.91
CA ASN A 9 -3.34 8.08 6.18
C ASN A 9 -2.49 6.85 6.55
N HIS A 10 -1.16 6.98 6.62
CA HIS A 10 -0.26 5.88 6.96
C HIS A 10 -0.60 5.21 8.30
N ASP A 11 -0.94 5.98 9.32
CA ASP A 11 -1.20 5.43 10.66
C ASP A 11 -2.53 4.67 10.72
N ALA A 12 -3.51 5.12 9.93
CA ALA A 12 -4.75 4.39 9.71
C ALA A 12 -4.49 3.07 8.97
N LEU A 13 -3.74 3.12 7.85
CA LEU A 13 -3.33 1.94 7.09
C LEU A 13 -2.60 0.90 7.96
N ASN A 14 -1.66 1.35 8.80
CA ASN A 14 -0.93 0.46 9.71
C ASN A 14 -1.85 -0.16 10.78
N THR A 15 -2.82 0.61 11.28
CA THR A 15 -3.83 0.15 12.23
C THR A 15 -4.77 -0.88 11.60
N GLU A 16 -5.26 -0.62 10.39
CA GLU A 16 -6.12 -1.52 9.62
C GLU A 16 -5.42 -2.86 9.33
N MET A 17 -4.17 -2.83 8.85
CA MET A 17 -3.36 -4.04 8.67
C MET A 17 -3.16 -4.79 9.99
N SER A 18 -2.82 -4.08 11.06
CA SER A 18 -2.64 -4.69 12.39
C SER A 18 -3.92 -5.37 12.88
N ASN A 19 -5.09 -4.77 12.62
CA ASN A 19 -6.39 -5.34 12.98
C ASN A 19 -6.69 -6.60 12.16
N LEU A 20 -6.37 -6.62 10.87
CA LEU A 20 -6.49 -7.82 10.03
C LEU A 20 -5.63 -8.97 10.56
N PHE A 21 -4.37 -8.71 10.93
CA PHE A 21 -3.52 -9.73 11.54
C PHE A 21 -4.04 -10.21 12.91
N LYS A 22 -4.60 -9.30 13.73
CA LYS A 22 -5.19 -9.64 15.03
C LYS A 22 -6.49 -10.43 14.93
N SER A 23 -7.18 -10.38 13.80
CA SER A 23 -8.44 -11.12 13.59
C SER A 23 -8.26 -12.65 13.67
N GLY A 24 -7.03 -13.15 13.52
CA GLY A 24 -6.72 -14.59 13.57
C GLY A 24 -7.18 -15.39 12.35
N CYS A 25 -7.96 -14.80 11.43
CA CYS A 25 -8.43 -15.45 10.21
C CYS A 25 -7.47 -15.32 9.01
N CYS A 26 -6.52 -14.37 9.10
CA CYS A 26 -5.71 -13.95 7.96
C CYS A 26 -4.28 -14.52 8.05
N CYS A 27 -3.80 -15.16 6.97
CA CYS A 27 -2.40 -15.54 6.81
C CYS A 27 -1.55 -14.50 6.06
N GLY A 28 -2.17 -13.39 5.71
CA GLY A 28 -1.57 -12.28 5.01
C GLY A 28 -2.59 -11.18 4.80
N VAL A 29 -2.09 -10.00 4.46
CA VAL A 29 -2.92 -8.89 3.99
C VAL A 29 -2.68 -8.72 2.50
N LYS A 30 -3.76 -8.72 1.74
CA LYS A 30 -3.78 -8.37 0.32
C LYS A 30 -4.20 -6.92 0.17
N MET A 31 -3.60 -6.24 -0.80
CA MET A 31 -3.94 -4.86 -1.12
C MET A 31 -4.21 -4.72 -2.61
N SER A 32 -5.33 -4.05 -2.90
CA SER A 32 -5.66 -3.55 -4.23
C SER A 32 -5.45 -2.04 -4.24
N ILE A 33 -4.79 -1.52 -5.29
CA ILE A 33 -4.52 -0.09 -5.44
C ILE A 33 -5.25 0.43 -6.67
N PHE A 34 -5.85 1.61 -6.52
CA PHE A 34 -6.71 2.26 -7.49
C PHE A 34 -6.24 3.67 -7.77
N THR A 35 -6.60 4.21 -8.93
CA THR A 35 -6.35 5.61 -9.30
C THR A 35 -7.54 6.53 -8.99
N ASP A 36 -8.65 5.97 -8.48
CA ASP A 36 -9.90 6.68 -8.19
C ASP A 36 -10.47 6.34 -6.80
N THR A 37 -11.23 7.27 -6.22
CA THR A 37 -11.89 7.12 -4.91
C THR A 37 -12.94 6.01 -4.90
N GLU A 38 -13.59 5.79 -6.03
CA GLU A 38 -14.65 4.80 -6.20
C GLU A 38 -14.09 3.37 -6.27
N ALA A 39 -12.77 3.23 -6.47
CA ALA A 39 -12.06 1.98 -6.67
C ALA A 39 -12.62 1.17 -7.84
N THR A 40 -12.69 1.83 -8.98
CA THR A 40 -13.13 1.26 -10.26
C THR A 40 -11.96 1.03 -11.21
N VAL A 41 -10.89 1.82 -11.10
CA VAL A 41 -9.71 1.75 -11.97
C VAL A 41 -8.50 1.32 -11.16
N LEU A 42 -7.98 0.13 -11.44
CA LEU A 42 -6.79 -0.41 -10.78
C LEU A 42 -5.52 0.31 -11.27
N ALA A 43 -4.63 0.61 -10.33
CA ALA A 43 -3.29 1.05 -10.66
C ALA A 43 -2.47 -0.12 -11.22
N THR A 44 -1.58 0.18 -12.15
CA THR A 44 -0.68 -0.81 -12.78
C THR A 44 0.77 -0.50 -12.48
N ASP A 45 1.56 -1.53 -12.22
CA ASP A 45 3.02 -1.47 -12.15
C ASP A 45 3.67 -2.34 -13.23
N SER A 46 4.98 -2.57 -13.12
CA SER A 46 5.74 -3.41 -14.07
C SER A 46 5.25 -4.85 -14.17
N ASN A 47 4.51 -5.35 -13.17
CA ASN A 47 3.95 -6.69 -13.12
C ASN A 47 2.46 -6.73 -13.52
N GLY A 48 1.87 -5.59 -13.92
CA GLY A 48 0.47 -5.47 -14.32
C GLY A 48 -0.40 -4.79 -13.27
N GLU A 49 -1.69 -5.11 -13.24
CA GLU A 49 -2.64 -4.53 -12.29
C GLU A 49 -2.34 -4.92 -10.84
N ILE A 50 -2.41 -3.96 -9.92
CA ILE A 50 -2.22 -4.16 -8.49
C ILE A 50 -3.57 -4.54 -7.87
N LYS A 51 -3.98 -5.78 -8.13
CA LYS A 51 -5.21 -6.38 -7.58
C LYS A 51 -4.88 -7.52 -6.63
N ASP A 52 -5.37 -7.42 -5.41
CA ASP A 52 -5.29 -8.44 -4.36
C ASP A 52 -3.86 -8.96 -4.12
N ARG A 53 -2.87 -8.07 -4.24
CA ARG A 53 -1.46 -8.42 -4.12
C ARG A 53 -1.06 -8.46 -2.66
N LYS A 54 -0.34 -9.52 -2.27
CA LYS A 54 0.12 -9.70 -0.89
C LYS A 54 1.18 -8.67 -0.53
N VAL A 55 0.94 -7.96 0.55
CA VAL A 55 1.80 -6.89 1.05
C VAL A 55 2.95 -7.51 1.83
N ALA A 56 4.18 -7.11 1.50
CA ALA A 56 5.38 -7.53 2.23
C ALA A 56 5.87 -6.44 3.19
N GLN A 57 5.87 -5.19 2.74
CA GLN A 57 6.37 -4.07 3.53
C GLN A 57 5.70 -2.75 3.13
N ILE A 58 5.41 -1.90 4.12
CA ILE A 58 5.01 -0.51 3.90
C ILE A 58 6.03 0.41 4.56
N LEU A 59 6.47 1.42 3.83
CA LEU A 59 7.50 2.37 4.23
C LEU A 59 6.96 3.79 4.08
N LYS A 60 7.06 4.60 5.13
CA LYS A 60 6.77 6.03 5.10
C LYS A 60 8.07 6.82 5.09
N THR A 61 8.18 7.76 4.15
CA THR A 61 9.27 8.72 4.09
C THR A 61 8.70 10.11 4.32
N ALA A 62 9.21 10.82 5.34
CA ALA A 62 8.85 12.21 5.56
C ALA A 62 9.54 13.12 4.52
N SER A 63 8.99 14.32 4.30
CA SER A 63 9.64 15.33 3.47
C SER A 63 10.93 15.82 4.13
N TYR A 64 12.01 15.92 3.35
CA TYR A 64 13.28 16.47 3.84
C TYR A 64 14.06 17.13 2.71
N THR A 65 14.86 18.14 3.06
CA THR A 65 15.82 18.76 2.14
C THR A 65 17.17 18.08 2.30
N ASN A 66 17.73 17.57 1.21
CA ASN A 66 19.06 16.97 1.21
C ASN A 66 20.12 18.09 1.33
N PRO A 67 20.94 18.09 2.40
CA PRO A 67 21.92 19.14 2.64
C PRO A 67 23.07 19.15 1.62
N ALA A 68 23.32 18.06 0.90
CA ALA A 68 24.41 17.98 -0.06
C ALA A 68 24.12 18.70 -1.39
N ASN A 69 22.85 18.82 -1.77
CA ASN A 69 22.46 19.35 -3.08
C ASN A 69 21.22 20.26 -3.04
N ASN A 70 20.72 20.61 -1.85
CA ASN A 70 19.52 21.41 -1.61
C ASN A 70 18.24 20.89 -2.32
N GLN A 71 18.21 19.60 -2.70
CA GLN A 71 17.01 19.01 -3.30
C GLN A 71 15.99 18.64 -2.23
N VAL A 72 14.74 19.05 -2.45
CA VAL A 72 13.61 18.70 -1.59
C VAL A 72 13.07 17.34 -2.02
N THR A 73 13.15 16.35 -1.13
CA THR A 73 12.46 15.07 -1.29
C THR A 73 11.09 15.20 -0.66
N LYS A 74 10.03 15.03 -1.46
CA LYS A 74 8.65 15.05 -0.96
C LYS A 74 8.33 13.82 -0.12
N ALA A 75 7.37 13.99 0.79
CA ALA A 75 6.83 12.89 1.57
C ALA A 75 6.22 11.82 0.65
N ASN A 76 6.43 10.55 0.97
CA ASN A 76 5.91 9.45 0.16
C ASN A 76 5.65 8.20 1.00
N ILE A 77 4.75 7.36 0.48
CA ILE A 77 4.57 5.97 0.92
C ILE A 77 5.10 5.05 -0.16
N LYS A 78 5.89 4.06 0.25
CA LYS A 78 6.33 2.97 -0.61
C LYS A 78 5.73 1.66 -0.10
N ILE A 79 5.05 0.95 -0.98
CA ILE A 79 4.53 -0.39 -0.72
C ILE A 79 5.38 -1.37 -1.52
N LYS A 80 5.89 -2.39 -0.84
CA LYS A 80 6.52 -3.54 -1.47
C LYS A 80 5.59 -4.74 -1.35
N PHE A 81 5.38 -5.42 -2.46
CA PHE A 81 4.60 -6.64 -2.54
C PHE A 81 5.51 -7.87 -2.43
N SER A 82 4.93 -9.02 -2.09
CA SER A 82 5.68 -10.27 -1.92
C SER A 82 6.24 -10.83 -3.23
N ASP A 83 5.74 -10.38 -4.38
CA ASP A 83 6.25 -10.72 -5.71
C ASP A 83 7.50 -9.91 -6.10
N GLY A 84 7.97 -9.02 -5.21
CA GLY A 84 9.11 -8.15 -5.43
C GLY A 84 8.78 -6.84 -6.13
N SER A 85 7.55 -6.65 -6.61
CA SER A 85 7.11 -5.38 -7.17
C SER A 85 6.95 -4.32 -6.08
N MET A 86 7.00 -3.05 -6.49
CA MET A 86 6.80 -1.93 -5.58
C MET A 86 6.08 -0.79 -6.27
N ILE A 87 5.31 -0.06 -5.49
CA ILE A 87 4.71 1.21 -5.88
C ILE A 87 5.12 2.30 -4.89
N VAL A 88 5.30 3.50 -5.41
CA VAL A 88 5.58 4.70 -4.62
C VAL A 88 4.45 5.68 -4.87
N SER A 89 3.80 6.12 -3.80
CA SER A 89 2.82 7.20 -3.81
C SER A 89 3.47 8.41 -3.17
N THR A 90 3.73 9.44 -3.96
CA THR A 90 4.32 10.70 -3.50
C THR A 90 3.22 11.71 -3.22
N ASP A 91 3.23 12.28 -2.02
CA ASP A 91 2.23 13.27 -1.62
C ASP A 91 2.26 14.49 -2.55
N ASP A 92 1.08 15.04 -2.87
CA ASP A 92 0.86 16.16 -3.79
C ASP A 92 1.35 15.95 -5.23
N ILE A 93 1.62 14.70 -5.64
CA ILE A 93 1.97 14.34 -7.03
C ILE A 93 1.09 13.19 -7.47
N ASP A 94 1.10 12.12 -6.70
CA ASP A 94 0.40 10.90 -7.02
C ASP A 94 -0.95 10.87 -6.30
N THR A 95 -1.97 10.39 -7.01
CA THR A 95 -3.30 10.19 -6.44
C THR A 95 -3.65 8.71 -6.55
N TYR A 96 -3.30 7.97 -5.50
CA TYR A 96 -3.64 6.56 -5.36
C TYR A 96 -4.57 6.33 -4.18
N TYR A 97 -5.39 5.30 -4.30
CA TYR A 97 -6.29 4.82 -3.26
C TYR A 97 -6.09 3.34 -3.05
N TYR A 98 -6.31 2.86 -1.83
CA TYR A 98 -6.12 1.45 -1.48
C TYR A 98 -7.38 0.83 -0.87
N LYS A 99 -7.51 -0.48 -1.07
CA LYS A 99 -8.38 -1.34 -0.26
C LYS A 99 -7.57 -2.53 0.22
N LEU A 100 -7.74 -2.85 1.50
CA LEU A 100 -7.18 -4.06 2.08
C LEU A 100 -8.23 -5.17 2.03
N CYS A 101 -7.77 -6.37 1.71
CA CYS A 101 -8.53 -7.60 1.79
C CYS A 101 -7.75 -8.62 2.60
N ASP A 102 -8.49 -9.45 3.32
CA ASP A 102 -7.97 -10.60 4.02
C ASP A 102 -7.54 -11.71 3.06
N GLU A 103 -6.40 -12.34 3.37
CA GLU A 103 -6.05 -13.63 2.77
C GLU A 103 -6.53 -14.73 3.71
N GLU A 104 -7.67 -15.34 3.37
CA GLU A 104 -8.24 -16.46 4.12
C GLU A 104 -7.20 -17.58 4.31
N PHE A 105 -7.13 -18.12 5.52
CA PHE A 105 -6.32 -19.28 5.79
C PHE A 105 -6.92 -20.54 5.16
N THR A 106 -6.34 -21.00 4.04
CA THR A 106 -6.68 -22.31 3.48
C THR A 106 -5.87 -23.42 4.17
N HIS A 107 -6.56 -24.31 4.87
CA HIS A 107 -5.95 -25.52 5.42
C HIS A 107 -5.37 -26.39 4.29
N ARG A 108 -4.16 -26.91 4.49
CA ARG A 108 -3.54 -27.85 3.54
C ARG A 108 -4.39 -29.12 3.53
N LYS A 109 -5.03 -29.42 2.39
CA LYS A 109 -5.70 -30.70 2.17
C LYS A 109 -4.62 -31.72 1.82
N PHE A 110 -4.50 -32.76 2.66
CA PHE A 110 -3.66 -33.93 2.40
C PHE A 110 -4.43 -34.94 1.55
#